data_AF-A0A350G2K3-F1
#
_entry.id   AF-A0A350G2K3-F1
#
_cell.length_a   1.000
_cell.length_b   1.000
_cell.length_c   1.000
_cell.angle_alpha   90.00
_cell.angle_beta   90.00
_cell.angle_gamma   90.00
#
_symmetry.space_group_name_H-M   'P 1'
#
loop_
_entity.id
_entity.type
_entity.pdbx_description
1 polymer ?
#
loop_
_entity_poly.entity_id
_entity_poly.type
_entity_poly.pdbx_seq_one_letter_code
_entity_poly.pdbx_strand_id
1 'polypeptide(L)'
;MCKRYRLESRSPAQSGLRTLSVWRSNEAVMNESHQVYLNLGSNIQPEINLVKAVELLHEYGEVKKVSNAWESEAVGMDGPNYLNACVLFLAPYMLIELKDKVIRPIESQLGRLRQENKYAPRTIDIDIILFDEIPFNLKVWGFAFVIIPLEEIHSDYKNPTTNETVSQTAARIRQEVWMVMRPKVLSSFTGGMQKS
;
A
#
# COMPACT_ATOMS: atom_id res chain seq x y z
N MET A 1 77.07 -14.30 -27.09
CA MET A 1 76.49 -13.01 -27.55
C MET A 1 75.45 -12.58 -26.52
N CYS A 2 75.73 -11.60 -25.65
CA CYS A 2 75.39 -10.17 -25.84
C CYS A 2 73.88 -10.00 -26.16
N LYS A 3 73.01 -9.35 -25.37
CA LYS A 3 73.18 -8.20 -24.47
C LYS A 3 72.12 -8.17 -23.35
N ARG A 4 72.52 -7.60 -22.20
CA ARG A 4 71.66 -7.01 -21.15
C ARG A 4 70.87 -5.82 -21.71
N TYR A 5 69.66 -5.59 -21.22
CA TYR A 5 69.14 -4.25 -20.96
C TYR A 5 68.32 -4.23 -19.66
N ARG A 6 68.78 -3.38 -18.73
CA ARG A 6 68.07 -2.90 -17.54
C ARG A 6 67.26 -1.68 -17.97
N LEU A 7 66.01 -1.56 -17.51
CA LEU A 7 65.32 -0.27 -17.45
C LEU A 7 64.59 -0.15 -16.10
N GLU A 8 64.98 0.89 -15.38
CA GLU A 8 64.37 1.37 -14.14
C GLU A 8 63.13 2.24 -14.43
N SER A 9 62.17 2.14 -13.50
CA SER A 9 61.17 3.12 -13.04
C SER A 9 60.75 4.29 -13.95
N ARG A 10 59.45 4.37 -14.27
CA ARG A 10 58.64 5.61 -14.25
C ARG A 10 57.15 5.30 -14.00
N SER A 11 56.56 5.90 -12.97
CA SER A 11 55.13 6.31 -12.93
C SER A 11 55.06 7.67 -13.66
N PRO A 12 53.94 8.16 -14.27
CA PRO A 12 52.58 8.14 -13.72
C PRO A 12 51.38 8.08 -14.72
N ALA A 13 50.19 8.08 -14.10
CA ALA A 13 48.93 8.69 -14.57
C ALA A 13 47.96 7.87 -15.46
N GLN A 14 46.90 7.39 -14.79
CA GLN A 14 45.47 7.51 -15.10
C GLN A 14 44.99 7.57 -16.56
N SER A 15 44.24 6.55 -16.95
CA SER A 15 42.91 6.59 -17.61
C SER A 15 42.60 5.15 -18.00
N GLY A 16 41.54 4.52 -17.52
CA GLY A 16 40.14 4.81 -17.85
C GLY A 16 39.61 3.58 -18.57
N LEU A 17 38.42 3.11 -18.16
CA LEU A 17 37.67 1.96 -18.69
C LEU A 17 38.04 0.57 -18.12
N ARG A 18 37.53 0.31 -16.90
CA ARG A 18 37.13 -1.05 -16.51
C ARG A 18 35.62 -1.15 -16.63
N THR A 19 35.17 -1.99 -17.56
CA THR A 19 33.82 -2.52 -17.62
C THR A 19 33.52 -3.22 -16.29
N LEU A 20 32.68 -2.59 -15.46
CA LEU A 20 32.16 -3.19 -14.24
C LEU A 20 30.78 -3.75 -14.57
N SER A 21 30.75 -5.00 -15.05
CA SER A 21 29.58 -5.86 -14.90
C SER A 21 29.40 -6.16 -13.42
N VAL A 22 28.69 -5.27 -12.72
CA VAL A 22 28.27 -5.50 -11.35
C VAL A 22 27.10 -6.48 -11.39
N TRP A 23 27.41 -7.76 -11.33
CA TRP A 23 26.49 -8.75 -10.78
C TRP A 23 26.35 -8.44 -9.30
N ARG A 24 25.37 -7.58 -8.95
CA ARG A 24 24.96 -7.36 -7.57
C ARG A 24 24.28 -8.63 -7.09
N SER A 25 24.87 -9.28 -6.09
CA SER A 25 24.29 -10.44 -5.41
C SER A 25 22.86 -10.15 -4.97
N ASN A 26 21.95 -11.09 -5.21
CA ASN A 26 20.52 -11.02 -4.88
C ASN A 26 20.19 -10.81 -3.38
N GLU A 27 21.17 -10.81 -2.48
CA GLU A 27 20.97 -10.57 -1.05
C GLU A 27 20.74 -9.09 -0.70
N ALA A 28 21.26 -8.15 -1.49
CA ALA A 28 21.20 -6.72 -1.15
C ALA A 28 19.86 -6.04 -1.50
N VAL A 29 18.94 -6.74 -2.18
CA VAL A 29 17.59 -6.23 -2.51
C VAL A 29 16.56 -6.60 -1.41
N MET A 30 16.95 -7.40 -0.42
CA MET A 30 16.02 -8.03 0.54
C MET A 30 15.80 -7.24 1.85
N ASN A 31 16.13 -5.94 1.90
CA ASN A 31 16.08 -5.18 3.16
C ASN A 31 15.47 -3.78 3.06
N GLU A 32 14.84 -3.43 1.92
CA GLU A 32 14.04 -2.20 1.83
C GLU A 32 12.59 -2.50 2.24
N SER A 33 12.11 -1.78 3.25
CA SER A 33 10.71 -1.83 3.65
C SER A 33 9.95 -0.76 2.87
N HIS A 34 8.92 -1.19 2.13
CA HIS A 34 8.11 -0.33 1.28
C HIS A 34 6.93 0.26 2.04
N GLN A 35 6.55 1.50 1.72
CA GLN A 35 5.34 2.14 2.24
C GLN A 35 4.16 1.82 1.33
N VAL A 36 3.17 1.12 1.87
CA VAL A 36 2.00 0.68 1.12
C VAL A 36 0.75 1.23 1.77
N TYR A 37 -0.08 1.93 0.98
CA TYR A 37 -1.39 2.38 1.44
C TYR A 37 -2.42 1.39 0.90
N LEU A 38 -3.06 0.67 1.82
CA LEU A 38 -4.07 -0.34 1.50
C LEU A 38 -5.46 0.22 1.80
N ASN A 39 -6.41 -0.02 0.91
CA ASN A 39 -7.83 0.14 1.17
C ASN A 39 -8.43 -1.22 1.50
N LEU A 40 -9.04 -1.34 2.67
CA LEU A 40 -9.71 -2.54 3.15
C LEU A 40 -11.22 -2.30 3.06
N GLY A 41 -11.97 -3.20 2.44
CA GLY A 41 -13.43 -3.09 2.30
C GLY A 41 -14.15 -4.40 2.63
N SER A 42 -15.27 -4.33 3.35
CA SER A 42 -16.09 -5.50 3.68
C SER A 42 -17.57 -5.14 3.74
N ASN A 43 -18.45 -6.06 3.32
CA ASN A 43 -19.90 -5.95 3.54
C ASN A 43 -20.55 -7.24 4.08
N ILE A 44 -19.77 -8.28 4.35
CA ILE A 44 -20.19 -9.46 5.12
C ILE A 44 -19.48 -9.41 6.46
N GLN A 45 -20.24 -9.33 7.56
CA GLN A 45 -19.69 -9.18 8.93
C GLN A 45 -18.56 -8.14 9.01
N PRO A 46 -18.79 -6.91 8.49
CA PRO A 46 -17.69 -6.01 8.16
C PRO A 46 -16.91 -5.52 9.38
N GLU A 47 -17.55 -5.37 10.54
CA GLU A 47 -16.88 -5.01 11.78
C GLU A 47 -15.87 -6.06 12.23
N ILE A 48 -16.21 -7.35 12.03
CA ILE A 48 -15.35 -8.47 12.41
C ILE A 48 -14.21 -8.62 11.40
N ASN A 49 -14.53 -8.58 10.12
CA ASN A 49 -13.56 -8.87 9.07
C ASN A 49 -12.54 -7.75 8.88
N LEU A 50 -12.91 -6.48 9.09
CA LEU A 50 -11.92 -5.39 9.08
C LEU A 50 -10.90 -5.54 10.21
N VAL A 51 -11.34 -5.84 11.44
CA VAL A 51 -10.43 -6.07 12.58
C VAL A 51 -9.47 -7.20 12.28
N LYS A 52 -9.99 -8.37 11.86
CA LYS A 52 -9.15 -9.52 11.53
C LYS A 52 -8.19 -9.26 10.38
N ALA A 53 -8.59 -8.49 9.37
CA ALA A 53 -7.71 -8.14 8.26
C ALA A 53 -6.50 -7.33 8.74
N VAL A 54 -6.72 -6.36 9.64
CA VAL A 54 -5.63 -5.58 10.25
C VAL A 54 -4.74 -6.47 11.13
N GLU A 55 -5.31 -7.37 11.93
CA GLU A 55 -4.55 -8.33 12.74
C GLU A 55 -3.67 -9.23 11.87
N LEU A 56 -4.22 -9.78 10.78
CA LEU A 56 -3.47 -10.64 9.86
C LEU A 56 -2.37 -9.88 9.12
N LEU A 57 -2.53 -8.58 8.82
CA LEU A 57 -1.46 -7.79 8.21
C LEU A 57 -0.20 -7.75 9.07
N HIS A 58 -0.32 -7.80 10.41
CA HIS A 58 0.84 -7.84 11.31
C HIS A 58 1.70 -9.11 11.16
N GLU A 59 1.17 -10.18 10.56
CA GLU A 59 1.95 -11.39 10.26
C GLU A 59 2.92 -11.18 9.07
N TYR A 60 2.65 -10.18 8.23
CA TYR A 60 3.39 -9.94 6.98
C TYR A 60 4.20 -8.63 7.00
N GLY A 61 4.03 -7.78 8.00
CA GLY A 61 4.71 -6.49 8.08
C GLY A 61 4.24 -5.63 9.24
N GLU A 62 4.57 -4.34 9.21
CA GLU A 62 4.19 -3.40 10.27
C GLU A 62 3.03 -2.51 9.82
N VAL A 63 1.91 -2.56 10.53
CA VAL A 63 0.83 -1.58 10.38
C VAL A 63 1.17 -0.31 11.17
N LYS A 64 1.46 0.80 10.48
CA LYS A 64 1.87 2.08 11.11
C LYS A 64 0.71 2.96 11.49
N LYS A 65 -0.29 3.03 10.63
CA LYS A 65 -1.48 3.86 10.80
C LYS A 65 -2.69 3.12 10.23
N VAL A 66 -3.82 3.33 10.87
CA VAL A 66 -5.13 2.85 10.43
C VAL A 66 -6.08 4.04 10.56
N SER A 67 -6.86 4.32 9.53
CA SER A 67 -7.96 5.28 9.62
C SER A 67 -9.10 4.75 10.49
N ASN A 68 -10.09 5.58 10.78
CA ASN A 68 -11.39 5.06 11.20
C ASN A 68 -11.99 4.16 10.11
N ALA A 69 -12.89 3.26 10.51
CA ALA A 69 -13.78 2.60 9.56
C ALA A 69 -14.87 3.58 9.12
N TRP A 70 -15.22 3.55 7.84
CA TRP A 70 -16.26 4.38 7.24
C TRP A 70 -17.29 3.53 6.54
N GLU A 71 -18.55 3.74 6.85
CA GLU A 71 -19.66 3.10 6.17
C GLU A 71 -20.05 3.88 4.91
N SER A 72 -20.30 3.16 3.82
CA SER A 72 -20.83 3.69 2.56
C SER A 72 -21.83 2.72 1.93
N GLU A 73 -22.69 3.23 1.07
CA GLU A 73 -23.49 2.39 0.18
C GLU A 73 -22.60 1.55 -0.75
N ALA A 74 -23.12 0.42 -1.23
CA ALA A 74 -22.44 -0.40 -2.22
C ALA A 74 -22.42 0.32 -3.58
N VAL A 75 -21.28 0.25 -4.28
CA VAL A 75 -21.15 0.85 -5.61
C VAL A 75 -21.37 -0.20 -6.69
N GLY A 76 -22.27 0.10 -7.63
CA GLY A 76 -22.52 -0.69 -8.84
C GLY A 76 -23.60 -1.78 -8.72
N MET A 77 -24.04 -2.13 -7.51
CA MET A 77 -25.23 -2.97 -7.29
C MET A 77 -25.89 -2.68 -5.95
N ASP A 78 -27.18 -3.00 -5.85
CA ASP A 78 -27.90 -2.98 -4.58
C ASP A 78 -27.38 -4.09 -3.65
N GLY A 79 -27.14 -3.75 -2.39
CA GLY A 79 -26.66 -4.69 -1.38
C GLY A 79 -26.40 -4.04 -0.03
N PRO A 80 -25.93 -4.81 0.97
CA PRO A 80 -25.55 -4.26 2.26
C PRO A 80 -24.42 -3.23 2.10
N ASN A 81 -24.44 -2.23 2.98
CA ASN A 81 -23.37 -1.23 3.08
C ASN A 81 -22.01 -1.89 3.30
N TYR A 82 -20.98 -1.23 2.78
CA TYR A 82 -19.60 -1.57 3.06
C TYR A 82 -19.07 -0.77 4.25
N LEU A 83 -18.20 -1.38 5.05
CA LEU A 83 -17.23 -0.64 5.85
C LEU A 83 -15.89 -0.64 5.10
N ASN A 84 -15.27 0.54 5.01
CA ASN A 84 -13.98 0.75 4.37
C ASN A 84 -13.00 1.44 5.33
N ALA A 85 -11.72 1.11 5.25
CA ALA A 85 -10.66 1.73 6.03
C ALA A 85 -9.35 1.77 5.24
N CYS A 86 -8.50 2.76 5.52
CA CYS A 86 -7.16 2.83 4.96
C CYS A 86 -6.09 2.45 5.99
N VAL A 87 -5.08 1.74 5.53
CA VAL A 87 -3.95 1.27 6.34
C VAL A 87 -2.64 1.70 5.69
N LEU A 88 -1.77 2.37 6.45
CA LEU A 88 -0.35 2.53 6.10
C LEU A 88 0.40 1.31 6.62
N PHE A 89 0.90 0.51 5.69
CA PHE A 89 1.55 -0.77 5.92
C PHE A 89 3.00 -0.72 5.43
N LEU A 90 3.94 -1.08 6.30
CA LEU A 90 5.35 -1.25 5.95
C LEU A 90 5.63 -2.73 5.68
N ALA A 91 6.10 -3.03 4.48
CA ALA A 91 6.24 -4.41 4.02
C ALA A 91 7.57 -4.64 3.30
N PRO A 92 8.28 -5.75 3.57
CA PRO A 92 9.51 -6.11 2.86
C PRO A 92 9.22 -6.83 1.53
N TYR A 93 8.12 -6.48 0.85
CA TYR A 93 7.67 -7.14 -0.37
C TYR A 93 7.62 -6.15 -1.52
N MET A 94 8.11 -6.59 -2.68
CA MET A 94 7.91 -5.82 -3.90
C MET A 94 6.43 -5.79 -4.27
N LEU A 95 6.04 -4.76 -5.02
CA LEU A 95 4.65 -4.54 -5.45
C LEU A 95 3.98 -5.79 -6.07
N ILE A 96 4.71 -6.53 -6.91
CA ILE A 96 4.20 -7.74 -7.56
C ILE A 96 3.94 -8.87 -6.56
N GLU A 97 4.72 -8.92 -5.48
CA GLU A 97 4.66 -9.96 -4.46
C GLU A 97 3.59 -9.70 -3.41
N LEU A 98 3.30 -8.42 -3.09
CA LEU A 98 2.27 -8.04 -2.13
C LEU A 98 0.92 -8.72 -2.39
N LYS A 99 0.52 -8.78 -3.67
CA LYS A 99 -0.74 -9.41 -4.06
C LYS A 99 -0.74 -10.90 -3.71
N ASP A 100 0.31 -11.62 -4.09
CA ASP A 100 0.34 -13.08 -4.01
C ASP A 100 0.76 -13.60 -2.64
N LYS A 101 1.63 -12.88 -1.94
CA LYS A 101 2.21 -13.29 -0.66
C LYS A 101 1.47 -12.73 0.56
N VAL A 102 0.70 -11.65 0.41
CA VAL A 102 0.04 -10.98 1.55
C VAL A 102 -1.47 -10.89 1.33
N ILE A 103 -1.90 -10.15 0.30
CA ILE A 103 -3.32 -9.82 0.10
C ILE A 103 -4.17 -11.08 -0.15
N ARG A 104 -3.79 -11.90 -1.14
CA ARG A 104 -4.56 -13.10 -1.49
C ARG A 104 -4.65 -14.12 -0.34
N PRO A 105 -3.57 -14.41 0.41
CA PRO A 105 -3.65 -15.23 1.61
C PRO A 105 -4.64 -14.70 2.65
N ILE A 106 -4.57 -13.41 3.00
CA ILE A 106 -5.48 -12.79 3.99
C ILE A 106 -6.93 -12.89 3.52
N GLU A 107 -7.21 -12.54 2.26
CA GLU A 107 -8.54 -12.64 1.68
C GLU A 107 -9.07 -14.07 1.72
N SER A 108 -8.24 -15.04 1.36
CA SER A 108 -8.61 -16.46 1.39
C SER A 108 -8.89 -16.94 2.81
N GLN A 109 -8.08 -16.54 3.79
CA GLN A 109 -8.24 -16.91 5.19
C GLN A 109 -9.51 -16.32 5.81
N LEU A 110 -9.91 -15.12 5.35
CA LEU A 110 -11.17 -14.48 5.72
C LEU A 110 -12.35 -14.93 4.84
N GLY A 111 -12.18 -15.97 4.02
CA GLY A 111 -13.28 -16.61 3.29
C GLY A 111 -13.74 -15.86 2.04
N ARG A 112 -12.90 -15.01 1.43
CA ARG A 112 -13.21 -14.37 0.15
C ARG A 112 -13.32 -15.44 -0.93
N LEU A 113 -14.53 -15.66 -1.43
CA LEU A 113 -14.77 -16.54 -2.59
C LEU A 113 -14.69 -15.72 -3.88
N ARG A 114 -13.87 -16.18 -4.84
CA ARG A 114 -13.81 -15.57 -6.17
C ARG A 114 -14.98 -16.07 -7.01
N GLN A 115 -15.94 -15.19 -7.25
CA GLN A 115 -17.11 -15.45 -8.10
C GLN A 115 -16.97 -14.70 -9.43
N GLU A 116 -17.64 -15.19 -10.48
CA GLU A 116 -17.69 -14.50 -11.78
C GLU A 116 -18.34 -13.11 -11.70
N ASN A 117 -19.31 -12.96 -10.78
CA ASN A 117 -19.93 -11.67 -10.50
C ASN A 117 -18.97 -10.75 -9.73
N LYS A 118 -18.49 -9.70 -10.41
CA LYS A 118 -17.57 -8.70 -9.84
C LYS A 118 -18.15 -7.90 -8.67
N TYR A 119 -19.47 -7.86 -8.51
CA TYR A 119 -20.13 -7.09 -7.45
C TYR A 119 -20.61 -7.95 -6.28
N ALA A 120 -20.38 -9.28 -6.33
CA ALA A 120 -20.81 -10.17 -5.26
C ALA A 120 -20.30 -9.72 -3.87
N PRO A 121 -21.12 -9.86 -2.81
CA PRO A 121 -20.72 -9.54 -1.44
C PRO A 121 -19.39 -10.18 -1.03
N ARG A 122 -18.60 -9.46 -0.24
CA ARG A 122 -17.22 -9.82 0.13
C ARG A 122 -17.04 -9.80 1.64
N THR A 123 -16.39 -10.83 2.16
CA THR A 123 -15.91 -10.86 3.54
C THR A 123 -14.78 -9.86 3.73
N ILE A 124 -13.86 -9.74 2.78
CA ILE A 124 -12.85 -8.69 2.74
C ILE A 124 -12.38 -8.49 1.29
N ASP A 125 -12.02 -7.26 0.94
CA ASP A 125 -11.35 -6.84 -0.28
C ASP A 125 -10.17 -5.95 0.14
N ILE A 126 -8.97 -6.22 -0.37
CA ILE A 126 -7.78 -5.42 -0.05
C ILE A 126 -7.14 -4.91 -1.34
N ASP A 127 -7.18 -3.60 -1.54
CA ASP A 127 -6.64 -2.92 -2.71
C ASP A 127 -5.39 -2.10 -2.36
N ILE A 128 -4.38 -2.16 -3.22
CA ILE A 128 -3.21 -1.27 -3.14
C ILE A 128 -3.56 0.07 -3.78
N ILE A 129 -3.46 1.15 -3.00
CA ILE A 129 -3.73 2.52 -3.44
C ILE A 129 -2.44 3.22 -3.83
N LEU A 130 -1.43 3.19 -2.96
CA LEU A 130 -0.08 3.72 -3.16
C LEU A 130 0.97 2.66 -2.79
N PHE A 131 2.09 2.69 -3.50
CA PHE A 131 3.30 1.95 -3.18
C PHE A 131 4.48 2.93 -3.33
N ASP A 132 5.17 3.24 -2.23
CA ASP A 132 6.25 4.24 -2.17
C ASP A 132 5.87 5.56 -2.85
N GLU A 133 4.73 6.14 -2.47
CA GLU A 133 4.15 7.38 -3.04
C GLU A 133 3.74 7.29 -4.52
N ILE A 134 3.90 6.14 -5.16
CA ILE A 134 3.48 5.90 -6.54
C ILE A 134 2.06 5.31 -6.54
N PRO A 135 1.10 5.93 -7.25
CA PRO A 135 -0.26 5.42 -7.30
C PRO A 135 -0.33 4.14 -8.14
N PHE A 136 -0.85 3.08 -7.53
CA PHE A 136 -0.97 1.79 -8.20
C PHE A 136 -2.18 1.72 -9.13
N ASN A 137 -3.31 2.30 -8.70
CA ASN A 137 -4.54 2.31 -9.48
C ASN A 137 -5.26 3.66 -9.37
N LEU A 138 -4.94 4.59 -10.26
CA LEU A 138 -5.56 5.92 -10.28
C LEU A 138 -7.08 5.90 -10.51
N LYS A 139 -7.66 4.81 -11.05
CA LYS A 139 -9.10 4.74 -11.33
C LYS A 139 -9.95 4.70 -10.06
N VAL A 140 -9.39 4.24 -8.94
CA VAL A 140 -10.16 4.16 -7.68
C VAL A 140 -10.11 5.45 -6.86
N TRP A 141 -9.30 6.43 -7.26
CA TRP A 141 -9.13 7.71 -6.55
C TRP A 141 -10.33 8.66 -6.69
N GLY A 142 -11.32 8.31 -7.51
CA GLY A 142 -12.59 9.03 -7.57
C GLY A 142 -13.62 8.56 -6.54
N PHE A 143 -13.38 7.44 -5.85
CA PHE A 143 -14.36 6.86 -4.94
C PHE A 143 -14.22 7.39 -3.52
N ALA A 144 -15.34 7.82 -2.93
CA ALA A 144 -15.43 8.30 -1.56
C ALA A 144 -14.84 7.32 -0.56
N PHE A 145 -15.17 6.02 -0.71
CA PHE A 145 -14.72 4.96 0.17
C PHE A 145 -13.20 4.71 0.15
N VAL A 146 -12.48 5.24 -0.83
CA VAL A 146 -11.00 5.23 -0.88
C VAL A 146 -10.45 6.54 -0.32
N ILE A 147 -10.94 7.67 -0.82
CA ILE A 147 -10.37 8.99 -0.53
C ILE A 147 -10.62 9.45 0.90
N ILE A 148 -11.82 9.23 1.44
CA ILE A 148 -12.16 9.67 2.79
C ILE A 148 -11.31 8.95 3.86
N PRO A 149 -11.13 7.62 3.82
CA PRO A 149 -10.21 6.94 4.73
C PRO A 149 -8.73 7.32 4.50
N LEU A 150 -8.30 7.50 3.25
CA LEU A 150 -6.92 7.90 2.92
C LEU A 150 -6.58 9.29 3.49
N GLU A 151 -7.52 10.22 3.46
CA GLU A 151 -7.38 11.58 3.99
C GLU A 151 -6.88 11.59 5.45
N GLU A 152 -7.40 10.69 6.29
CA GLU A 152 -7.05 10.64 7.70
C GLU A 152 -5.57 10.31 7.97
N ILE A 153 -4.90 9.65 7.01
CA ILE A 153 -3.53 9.19 7.19
C ILE A 153 -2.54 9.78 6.18
N HIS A 154 -3.02 10.40 5.09
CA HIS A 154 -2.21 10.99 4.01
C HIS A 154 -2.88 12.17 3.31
N SER A 155 -3.33 13.17 4.08
CA SER A 155 -4.10 14.33 3.60
C SER A 155 -3.42 15.16 2.50
N ASP A 156 -2.09 15.27 2.57
CA ASP A 156 -1.32 16.24 1.78
C ASP A 156 -0.80 15.65 0.45
N TYR A 157 -1.01 14.35 0.23
CA TYR A 157 -0.63 13.70 -1.02
C TYR A 157 -1.32 14.36 -2.20
N LYS A 158 -0.55 14.70 -3.24
CA LYS A 158 -1.06 15.32 -4.46
C LYS A 158 -1.28 14.25 -5.52
N ASN A 159 -2.52 14.16 -6.00
CA ASN A 159 -2.83 13.31 -7.13
C ASN A 159 -2.03 13.78 -8.37
N PRO A 160 -1.23 12.92 -9.01
CA PRO A 160 -0.35 13.34 -10.11
C PRO A 160 -1.10 13.72 -11.39
N THR A 161 -2.39 13.37 -11.50
CA THR A 161 -3.23 13.68 -12.67
C THR A 161 -4.03 14.96 -12.47
N THR A 162 -4.63 15.16 -11.30
CA THR A 162 -5.48 16.34 -11.04
C THR A 162 -4.74 17.48 -10.34
N ASN A 163 -3.58 17.21 -9.73
CA ASN A 163 -2.81 18.11 -8.88
C ASN A 163 -3.56 18.61 -7.62
N GLU A 164 -4.73 18.04 -7.33
CA GLU A 164 -5.45 18.25 -6.07
C GLU A 164 -4.82 17.40 -4.96
N THR A 165 -4.81 17.91 -3.72
CA THR A 165 -4.48 17.09 -2.56
C THR A 165 -5.63 16.15 -2.21
N VAL A 166 -5.31 15.03 -1.54
CA VAL A 166 -6.33 14.11 -0.99
C VAL A 166 -7.35 14.87 -0.14
N SER A 167 -6.92 15.82 0.69
CA SER A 167 -7.82 16.67 1.49
C SER A 167 -8.77 17.51 0.64
N GLN A 168 -8.29 18.12 -0.45
CA GLN A 168 -9.13 18.89 -1.37
C GLN A 168 -10.16 17.99 -2.05
N THR A 169 -9.74 16.81 -2.54
CA THR A 169 -10.64 15.83 -3.16
C THR A 169 -11.68 15.32 -2.14
N ALA A 170 -11.27 15.02 -0.90
CA ALA A 170 -12.16 14.57 0.17
C ALA A 170 -13.22 15.62 0.52
N ALA A 171 -12.83 16.89 0.65
CA ALA A 171 -13.73 17.99 0.97
C ALA A 171 -14.85 18.15 -0.08
N ARG A 172 -14.55 17.95 -1.36
CA ARG A 172 -15.53 17.95 -2.44
C ARG A 172 -16.45 16.73 -2.37
N ILE A 173 -15.88 15.53 -2.29
CA ILE A 173 -16.66 14.27 -2.31
C ILE A 173 -17.63 14.16 -1.13
N ARG A 174 -17.27 14.65 0.05
CA ARG A 174 -18.15 14.66 1.25
C ARG A 174 -19.46 15.43 1.04
N GLN A 175 -19.55 16.30 0.04
CA GLN A 175 -20.77 17.04 -0.30
C GLN A 175 -21.69 16.24 -1.23
N GLU A 176 -21.15 15.23 -1.91
CA GLU A 176 -21.82 14.49 -3.00
C GLU A 176 -22.23 13.09 -2.57
N VAL A 177 -21.52 12.49 -1.61
CA VAL A 177 -21.67 11.08 -1.25
C VAL A 177 -21.95 10.92 0.25
N TRP A 178 -22.95 10.11 0.57
CA TRP A 178 -23.21 9.70 1.94
C TRP A 178 -22.13 8.72 2.44
N MET A 179 -21.47 9.07 3.54
CA MET A 179 -20.61 8.17 4.30
C MET A 179 -20.65 8.52 5.78
N VAL A 180 -20.57 7.52 6.64
CA VAL A 180 -20.64 7.69 8.10
C VAL A 180 -19.45 7.03 8.78
N MET A 181 -18.76 7.77 9.64
CA MET A 181 -17.65 7.24 10.43
C MET A 181 -18.15 6.23 11.48
N ARG A 182 -17.44 5.12 11.62
CA ARG A 182 -17.67 4.05 12.60
C ARG A 182 -16.44 3.91 13.52
N PRO A 183 -16.21 4.88 14.43
CA PRO A 183 -14.93 5.00 15.16
C PRO A 183 -14.64 3.85 16.12
N LYS A 184 -15.66 3.05 16.50
CA LYS A 184 -15.49 1.93 17.44
C LYS A 184 -14.97 0.64 16.78
N VAL A 185 -15.00 0.53 15.45
CA VAL A 185 -14.68 -0.72 14.75
C VAL A 185 -13.19 -1.02 14.80
N LEU A 186 -12.35 -0.03 14.53
CA LEU A 186 -10.89 -0.17 14.50
C LEU A 186 -10.21 0.60 15.64
N SER A 187 -10.94 0.92 16.71
CA SER A 187 -10.45 1.78 17.80
C SER A 187 -9.19 1.25 18.50
N SER A 188 -8.99 -0.07 18.50
CA SER A 188 -7.78 -0.73 19.02
C SER A 188 -6.51 -0.46 18.20
N PHE A 189 -6.66 0.00 16.95
CA PHE A 189 -5.56 0.30 16.02
C PHE A 189 -5.41 1.80 15.74
N THR A 190 -6.47 2.59 15.95
CA THR A 190 -6.42 4.04 15.84
C THR A 190 -5.77 4.65 17.09
N GLY A 191 -4.47 4.94 17.04
CA GLY A 191 -3.76 5.50 18.21
C GLY A 191 -2.25 5.69 18.11
N GLY A 192 -1.67 5.58 16.91
CA GLY A 192 -0.23 5.73 16.67
C GLY A 192 0.26 7.18 16.66
N MET A 193 0.01 7.94 17.73
CA MET A 193 0.86 9.07 18.10
C MET A 193 1.42 8.74 19.49
N GLN A 194 2.40 7.83 19.55
CA GLN A 194 3.28 7.83 20.71
C GLN A 194 3.99 9.18 20.69
N LYS A 195 3.61 10.05 21.64
CA LYS A 195 4.38 11.24 21.96
C LYS A 195 5.77 10.77 22.40
N SER A 196 6.75 10.85 21.50
CA SER A 196 8.16 10.94 21.86
C SER A 196 8.50 12.39 22.15
#